data_AF-A0A7Y2DLB9-F1
#
_entry.id   AF-A0A7Y2DLB9-F1
#
_cell.length_a   1.000
_cell.length_b   1.000
_cell.length_c   1.000
_cell.angle_alpha   90.00
_cell.angle_beta   90.00
_cell.angle_gamma   90.00
#
_symmetry.space_group_name_H-M   'P 1'
#
loop_
_entity.id
_entity.type
_entity.pdbx_description
1 polymer ?
#
loop_
_entity_poly.entity_id
_entity_poly.type
_entity_poly.pdbx_seq_one_letter_code
_entity_poly.pdbx_strand_id
1 'polypeptide(L)' 'MEKNITNKKALIALAIGGFGIGLTEFVIMGILPDVAKGIGVTIAEAGHFIAAYALGVV' A
#
# COMPACT_ATOMS: atom_id res chain seq x y z
N MET A 1 36.82 19.71 1.79
CA MET A 1 36.07 19.24 0.60
C MET A 1 35.11 18.16 1.08
N GLU A 2 33.86 18.53 1.33
CA GLU A 2 32.84 17.64 1.87
C GLU A 2 32.38 16.68 0.76
N LYS A 3 32.66 15.39 0.94
CA LYS A 3 32.35 14.36 -0.05
C LYS A 3 30.85 14.08 0.06
N ASN A 4 30.03 14.62 -0.82
CA ASN A 4 28.61 14.28 -0.94
C ASN A 4 28.49 12.81 -1.38
N ILE A 5 28.37 11.90 -0.41
CA ILE A 5 28.16 10.47 -0.68
C ILE A 5 26.68 10.27 -1.03
N THR A 6 26.32 10.44 -2.30
CA THR A 6 25.01 10.02 -2.79
C THR A 6 24.95 8.50 -2.80
N ASN A 7 24.32 7.90 -1.79
CA ASN A 7 24.13 6.45 -1.71
C ASN A 7 22.98 6.02 -2.65
N LYS A 8 23.25 6.00 -3.96
CA LYS A 8 22.27 5.60 -4.99
C LYS A 8 21.62 4.24 -4.70
N LYS A 9 22.35 3.31 -4.09
CA LYS A 9 21.82 2.00 -3.71
C LYS A 9 20.76 2.13 -2.60
N ALA A 10 21.01 2.97 -1.60
CA ALA A 10 20.02 3.25 -0.56
C ALA A 10 18.77 3.95 -1.13
N LEU A 11 18.93 4.86 -2.09
CA LEU A 11 17.79 5.51 -2.75
C LEU A 11 16.95 4.53 -3.58
N ILE A 12 17.58 3.58 -4.28
CA ILE A 12 16.85 2.53 -4.99
C ILE A 12 16.12 1.61 -4.01
N ALA A 13 16.76 1.22 -2.91
CA ALA A 13 16.12 0.43 -1.86
C ALA A 13 14.91 1.17 -1.24
N LEU A 14 15.06 2.47 -0.97
CA LEU A 14 13.99 3.32 -0.48
C LEU A 14 12.85 3.46 -1.51
N ALA A 15 13.19 3.64 -2.78
CA ALA A 15 12.20 3.75 -3.86
C ALA A 15 11.41 2.46 -4.04
N ILE A 16 12.07 1.30 -4.01
CA ILE A 16 11.40 -0.01 -4.09
C ILE A 16 10.51 -0.22 -2.85
N GLY A 17 11.00 0.11 -1.65
CA GLY A 17 10.22 0.01 -0.42
C GLY A 17 8.98 0.89 -0.45
N GLY A 18 9.14 2.17 -0.77
CA GLY A 18 8.02 3.12 -0.89
C GLY A 18 7.04 2.76 -2.02
N PHE A 19 7.56 2.27 -3.15
CA PHE A 19 6.72 1.79 -4.25
C PHE A 19 5.90 0.55 -3.85
N GLY A 20 6.52 -0.41 -3.17
CA GLY A 20 5.83 -1.61 -2.69
C GLY A 20 4.74 -1.28 -1.69
N ILE A 21 5.01 -0.38 -0.75
CA ILE A 21 4.01 0.10 0.23
C ILE A 21 2.84 0.75 -0.51
N GLY A 22 3.10 1.72 -1.39
CA GLY A 22 2.06 2.39 -2.15
C GLY A 22 1.24 1.40 -3.00
N LEU A 23 1.89 0.43 -3.65
CA LEU A 23 1.19 -0.60 -4.42
C LEU A 23 0.17 -1.37 -3.56
N THR A 24 0.59 -1.82 -2.37
CA THR A 24 -0.29 -2.60 -1.48
C THR A 24 -1.45 -1.78 -0.91
N GLU A 25 -1.24 -0.49 -0.67
CA GLU A 25 -2.26 0.40 -0.11
C GLU A 25 -3.35 0.75 -1.13
N PHE A 26 -2.99 0.92 -2.40
CA PHE A 26 -3.93 1.37 -3.43
C PHE A 26 -4.55 0.22 -4.26
N VAL A 27 -3.88 -0.94 -4.37
CA VAL A 27 -4.41 -2.09 -5.13
C VAL A 27 -5.79 -2.53 -4.61
N ILE A 28 -5.99 -2.54 -3.29
CA ILE A 28 -7.23 -3.02 -2.68
C ILE A 28 -8.44 -2.20 -3.13
N MET A 29 -8.25 -0.90 -3.41
CA MET A 29 -9.32 -0.02 -3.88
C MET A 29 -9.77 -0.38 -5.29
N GLY A 30 -8.86 -0.88 -6.13
CA GLY A 30 -9.14 -1.30 -7.49
C GLY A 30 -9.83 -2.67 -7.57
N ILE A 31 -9.49 -3.60 -6.67
CA ILE A 31 -10.05 -4.96 -6.64
C ILE A 31 -11.17 -5.14 -5.60
N LEU A 32 -11.58 -4.07 -4.89
CA LEU A 32 -12.58 -4.15 -3.83
C LEU A 32 -13.90 -4.84 -4.26
N PRO A 33 -14.43 -4.59 -5.48
CA PRO A 33 -15.63 -5.29 -5.95
C PRO A 33 -15.44 -6.80 -6.10
N ASP A 34 -14.26 -7.23 -6.56
CA ASP A 34 -13.91 -8.65 -6.70
C ASP A 34 -13.74 -9.32 -5.34
N VAL A 35 -13.11 -8.61 -4.39
CA VAL A 35 -12.99 -9.07 -3.00
C VAL A 35 -14.37 -9.24 -2.37
N ALA A 36 -15.24 -8.24 -2.49
CA ALA A 36 -16.61 -8.27 -1.97
C ALA A 36 -17.39 -9.47 -2.54
N LYS A 37 -17.28 -9.70 -3.86
CA LYS A 37 -17.88 -10.84 -4.54
C LYS A 37 -17.30 -12.18 -4.08
N GLY A 38 -15.98 -12.26 -3.88
CA GLY A 38 -15.27 -13.47 -3.49
C GLY A 38 -15.65 -13.99 -2.10
N ILE A 39 -16.05 -13.10 -1.19
CA ILE A 39 -16.47 -13.45 0.17
C ILE A 39 -17.99 -13.29 0.40
N GLY A 40 -18.75 -12.87 -0.61
CA GLY A 40 -20.21 -12.79 -0.57
C GLY A 40 -20.78 -11.63 0.26
N VAL A 41 -20.06 -10.52 0.38
CA VAL A 41 -20.48 -9.32 1.13
C VAL A 41 -20.75 -8.14 0.20
N THR A 42 -21.37 -7.09 0.72
CA THR A 42 -21.55 -5.84 -0.02
C THR A 42 -20.23 -5.08 -0.17
N ILE A 43 -20.14 -4.20 -1.18
CA ILE A 43 -18.96 -3.34 -1.37
C ILE A 43 -18.74 -2.42 -0.14
N ALA A 44 -19.83 -1.96 0.49
CA ALA A 44 -19.76 -1.15 1.71
C ALA A 44 -19.10 -1.91 2.87
N GLU A 45 -19.50 -3.17 3.10
CA GLU A 45 -18.90 -4.03 4.13
C GLU A 45 -17.44 -4.35 3.81
N ALA A 46 -17.10 -4.64 2.55
CA ALA A 46 -15.71 -4.84 2.13
C ALA A 46 -14.85 -3.58 2.37
N GLY A 47 -15.44 -2.38 2.35
CA GLY A 47 -14.78 -1.13 2.72
C GLY A 47 -14.25 -1.11 4.15
N HIS A 48 -14.79 -1.92 5.06
CA HIS A 48 -14.26 -2.04 6.43
C HIS A 48 -12.83 -2.60 6.46
N PHE A 49 -12.39 -3.35 5.45
CA PHE A 49 -10.98 -3.80 5.37
C PHE A 49 -10.01 -2.62 5.22
N ILE A 50 -10.41 -1.60 4.45
CA ILE A 50 -9.61 -0.39 4.26
C ILE A 50 -9.57 0.41 5.58
N ALA A 51 -10.69 0.52 6.28
CA ALA A 51 -10.75 1.19 7.58
C ALA A 51 -9.92 0.46 8.65
N ALA A 52 -9.99 -0.87 8.71
CA ALA A 52 -9.20 -1.67 9.64
C ALA A 52 -7.69 -1.55 9.37
N TYR A 53 -7.28 -1.51 8.10
CA TYR A 53 -5.89 -1.23 7.73
C TYR A 53 -5.46 0.18 8.16
N ALA A 54 -6.28 1.20 7.87
CA ALA A 54 -6.00 2.58 8.26
C ALA A 54 -5.84 2.74 9.79
N LEU A 55 -6.59 1.99 10.59
CA LEU A 55 -6.44 1.93 12.04
C LEU A 55 -5.12 1.27 12.50
N GLY A 56 -4.54 0.38 11.70
CA GLY A 56 -3.27 -0.29 12.02
C GLY A 56 -2.02 0.48 11.57
N VAL A 57 -2.17 1.44 10.65
CA VAL A 57 -1.07 2.25 10.12
C VAL A 57 -0.84 3.54 10.92
N VAL A 58 -1.87 4.05 11.60
CA VAL A 58 -1.85 5.28 12.42
C VAL A 58 -1.70 4.95 13.90
#